data_AF-A0A3S0C0E5-F1
#
_entry.id   AF-A0A3S0C0E5-F1
#
_cell.length_a   1.000
_cell.length_b   1.000
_cell.length_c   1.000
_cell.angle_alpha   90.00
_cell.angle_beta   90.00
_cell.angle_gamma   90.00
#
_symmetry.space_group_name_H-M   'P 1'
#
loop_
_entity.id
_entity.type
_entity.pdbx_description
1 polymer ?
#
loop_
_entity_poly.entity_id
_entity_poly.type
_entity_poly.pdbx_seq_one_letter_code
_entity_poly.pdbx_strand_id
1 'polypeptide(L)'
;MSILKEQLTSGLWDGGRCIFRNPRFTRLPEYMDGQRVLMVADLYLPEEDGQVLEQQRFSIGAGWIASDDETEITAHEDGKKLKLNDSTGLGRFVDSLIDAGGDELENVLVERQKAGGVVSPFHVSLYDGLDVVVEGRENTFKAADGSEGTQRWFAATEFNGYESKGAKPAKAAAKKSASKPVKKAASKPAAKPAEENPTDGVNEAVVEAIREVARNSEDYDTFMATCYADITEVAEDEAYQALVDDASETGIWGQVCAE
;
A
#
# COMPACT_ATOMS: atom_id res chain seq x y z
N MET A 1 -14.47 13.41 32.94
CA MET A 1 -14.53 13.72 31.50
C MET A 1 -13.66 12.70 30.80
N SER A 2 -14.24 11.96 29.86
CA SER A 2 -13.71 10.71 29.32
C SER A 2 -12.79 11.01 28.12
N ILE A 3 -11.48 11.04 28.37
CA ILE A 3 -10.43 11.14 27.32
C ILE A 3 -10.32 9.82 26.53
N LEU A 4 -10.96 8.75 27.01
CA LEU A 4 -10.95 7.42 26.40
C LEU A 4 -12.00 7.22 25.29
N LYS A 5 -12.81 8.23 24.95
CA LYS A 5 -13.86 8.12 23.93
C LYS A 5 -13.53 8.69 22.54
N GLU A 6 -12.39 9.36 22.37
CA GLU A 6 -12.08 10.09 21.13
C GLU A 6 -10.76 9.69 20.43
N GLN A 7 -10.01 8.69 20.92
CA GLN A 7 -8.82 8.20 20.20
C GLN A 7 -9.06 6.80 19.65
N LEU A 8 -9.44 6.73 18.35
CA LEU A 8 -9.35 5.61 17.37
C LEU A 8 -10.55 5.51 16.39
N THR A 9 -11.41 6.53 16.30
CA THR A 9 -12.50 6.57 15.30
C THR A 9 -12.29 7.67 14.25
N SER A 10 -11.36 7.43 13.32
CA SER A 10 -11.52 7.97 11.95
C SER A 10 -10.78 7.09 10.94
N GLY A 11 -11.52 6.25 10.21
CA GLY A 11 -11.12 5.84 8.87
C GLY A 11 -10.31 4.55 8.70
N LEU A 12 -10.47 3.53 9.57
CA LEU A 12 -10.11 2.19 9.11
C LEU A 12 -11.10 1.82 8.00
N TRP A 13 -10.56 1.56 6.81
CA TRP A 13 -11.27 0.97 5.69
C TRP A 13 -12.01 -0.29 6.18
N ASP A 14 -13.27 -0.45 5.75
CA ASP A 14 -14.14 -1.51 6.26
C ASP A 14 -13.67 -2.92 5.84
N GLY A 15 -12.79 -2.98 4.84
CA GLY A 15 -12.21 -4.21 4.32
C GLY A 15 -12.44 -4.38 2.83
N GLY A 16 -11.79 -5.41 2.28
CA GLY A 16 -11.73 -5.72 0.86
C GLY A 16 -10.40 -6.38 0.52
N ARG A 17 -10.12 -6.56 -0.76
CA ARG A 17 -8.82 -7.10 -1.21
C ARG A 17 -7.73 -6.05 -1.07
N CYS A 18 -6.59 -6.45 -0.50
CA CYS A 18 -5.41 -5.59 -0.42
C CYS A 18 -4.10 -6.37 -0.54
N ILE A 19 -3.07 -5.67 -1.00
CA ILE A 19 -1.69 -6.15 -1.03
C ILE A 19 -0.86 -5.32 -0.05
N PHE A 20 -0.21 -5.99 0.89
CA PHE A 20 0.66 -5.37 1.88
C PHE A 20 1.98 -4.92 1.23
N ARG A 21 2.33 -3.65 1.40
CA ARG A 21 3.57 -3.06 0.91
C ARG A 21 4.28 -2.26 2.00
N ASN A 22 5.60 -2.18 1.89
CA ASN A 22 6.46 -1.47 2.84
C ASN A 22 6.22 -1.81 4.33
N PRO A 23 6.02 -3.10 4.70
CA PRO A 23 5.82 -3.46 6.11
C PRO A 23 7.05 -3.13 6.94
N ARG A 24 6.84 -2.59 8.14
CA ARG A 24 7.89 -2.25 9.10
C ARG A 24 7.41 -2.40 10.55
N PHE A 25 8.31 -2.73 11.44
CA PHE A 25 8.11 -2.70 12.89
C PHE A 25 8.67 -1.41 13.47
N THR A 26 7.80 -0.45 13.78
CA THR A 26 8.24 0.90 14.18
C THR A 26 7.41 1.48 15.31
N ARG A 27 7.89 2.57 15.90
CA ARG A 27 7.18 3.39 16.89
C ARG A 27 6.73 4.68 16.23
N LEU A 28 5.44 4.98 16.30
CA LEU A 28 4.88 6.21 15.77
C LEU A 28 4.65 7.21 16.91
N PRO A 29 5.27 8.41 16.90
CA PRO A 29 5.10 9.41 17.96
C PRO A 29 3.64 9.78 18.23
N GLU A 30 2.80 9.79 17.21
CA GLU A 30 1.38 10.09 17.31
C GLU A 30 0.52 8.95 17.87
N TYR A 31 1.09 7.75 18.04
CA TYR A 31 0.39 6.60 18.62
C TYR A 31 0.95 6.28 20.01
N MET A 32 0.15 6.54 21.05
CA MET A 32 0.55 6.31 22.45
C MET A 32 1.92 6.92 22.77
N ASP A 33 2.17 8.14 22.29
CA ASP A 33 3.43 8.88 22.46
C ASP A 33 4.69 8.12 22.02
N GLY A 34 4.58 7.24 21.00
CA GLY A 34 5.67 6.42 20.52
C GLY A 34 6.11 5.31 21.48
N GLN A 35 5.36 5.06 22.56
CA GLN A 35 5.75 4.06 23.56
C GLN A 35 5.61 2.62 23.07
N ARG A 36 4.82 2.39 22.01
CA ARG A 36 4.48 1.05 21.53
C ARG A 36 5.01 0.83 20.12
N VAL A 37 5.64 -0.33 19.93
CA VAL A 37 5.92 -0.84 18.59
C VAL A 37 4.59 -1.23 17.93
N LEU A 38 4.52 -1.00 16.63
CA LEU A 38 3.44 -1.39 15.74
C LEU A 38 4.04 -2.15 14.56
N MET A 39 3.28 -3.07 13.96
CA MET A 39 3.50 -3.37 12.54
C MET A 39 2.74 -2.31 11.73
N VAL A 40 3.44 -1.65 10.83
CA VAL A 40 2.88 -0.63 9.94
C VAL A 40 3.10 -1.09 8.51
N ALA A 41 2.08 -1.00 7.68
CA ALA A 41 2.16 -1.32 6.25
C ALA A 41 1.27 -0.40 5.44
N ASP A 42 1.63 -0.20 4.17
CA ASP A 42 0.74 0.41 3.19
C ASP A 42 -0.12 -0.70 2.59
N LEU A 43 -1.43 -0.47 2.43
CA LEU A 43 -2.33 -1.42 1.81
C LEU A 43 -2.70 -0.91 0.41
N TYR A 44 -2.19 -1.58 -0.62
CA TYR A 44 -2.59 -1.33 -2.00
C TYR A 44 -3.92 -2.03 -2.28
N LEU A 45 -4.91 -1.29 -2.78
CA LEU A 45 -6.26 -1.77 -3.05
C LEU A 45 -6.43 -2.01 -4.56
N PRO A 46 -6.23 -3.24 -5.06
CA PRO A 46 -6.31 -3.51 -6.50
C PRO A 46 -7.70 -3.25 -7.10
N GLU A 47 -8.75 -3.28 -6.29
CA GLU A 47 -10.15 -3.12 -6.73
C GLU A 47 -10.67 -1.69 -6.62
N GLU A 48 -9.91 -0.78 -6.00
CA GLU A 48 -10.29 0.64 -5.80
C GLU A 48 -9.35 1.54 -6.63
N ASP A 49 -9.28 1.30 -7.94
CA ASP A 49 -8.46 2.08 -8.90
C ASP A 49 -6.98 2.22 -8.48
N GLY A 50 -6.45 1.22 -7.77
CA GLY A 50 -5.07 1.21 -7.29
C GLY A 50 -4.79 2.17 -6.13
N GLN A 51 -5.84 2.61 -5.41
CA GLN A 51 -5.70 3.40 -4.20
C GLN A 51 -4.77 2.72 -3.19
N VAL A 52 -3.98 3.53 -2.47
CA VAL A 52 -3.14 3.06 -1.37
C VAL A 52 -3.60 3.67 -0.07
N LEU A 53 -3.90 2.81 0.90
CA LEU A 53 -4.08 3.20 2.29
C LEU A 53 -2.73 3.22 2.97
N GLU A 54 -2.15 4.40 3.08
CA GLU A 54 -0.83 4.56 3.69
C GLU A 54 -0.87 4.30 5.20
N GLN A 55 0.22 3.73 5.71
CA GLN A 55 0.52 3.61 7.14
C GLN A 55 -0.60 2.98 7.98
N GLN A 56 -1.21 1.90 7.49
CA GLN A 56 -2.15 1.10 8.28
C GLN A 56 -1.42 0.43 9.44
N ARG A 57 -2.06 0.41 10.61
CA ARG A 57 -1.41 0.14 11.90
C ARG A 57 -1.97 -1.13 12.52
N PHE A 58 -1.07 -2.03 12.91
CA PHE A 58 -1.40 -3.29 13.54
C PHE A 58 -0.72 -3.34 14.91
N SER A 59 -1.52 -3.27 15.97
CA SER A 59 -1.00 -3.31 17.34
C SER A 59 -0.42 -4.70 17.65
N ILE A 60 0.81 -4.76 18.13
CA ILE A 60 1.47 -6.02 18.56
C ILE A 60 1.46 -6.19 20.09
N GLY A 61 1.12 -5.14 20.85
CA GLY A 61 1.10 -5.15 22.32
C GLY A 61 2.20 -4.26 22.91
N ALA A 62 2.36 -4.28 24.23
CA ALA A 62 3.41 -3.54 24.93
C ALA A 62 4.66 -4.41 25.11
N GLY A 63 5.82 -3.78 25.30
CA GLY A 63 7.06 -4.48 25.66
C GLY A 63 7.85 -5.09 24.51
N TRP A 64 7.49 -4.83 23.26
CA TRP A 64 8.23 -5.34 22.11
C TRP A 64 9.40 -4.45 21.72
N ILE A 65 10.49 -5.08 21.25
CA ILE A 65 11.70 -4.41 20.78
C ILE A 65 11.88 -4.77 19.30
N ALA A 66 11.76 -3.76 18.43
CA ALA A 66 12.08 -3.87 17.01
C ALA A 66 13.59 -3.72 16.78
N SER A 67 14.10 -4.28 15.68
CA SER A 67 15.43 -4.00 15.16
C SER A 67 15.56 -2.53 14.73
N ASP A 68 16.79 -2.02 14.70
CA ASP A 68 17.07 -0.63 14.29
C ASP A 68 16.72 -0.37 12.82
N ASP A 69 16.74 -1.40 11.98
CA ASP A 69 16.33 -1.35 10.57
C ASP A 69 14.83 -1.60 10.36
N GLU A 70 14.07 -1.75 11.45
CA GLU A 70 12.61 -1.95 11.48
C GLU A 70 12.10 -3.22 10.76
N THR A 71 12.99 -4.15 10.42
CA THR A 71 12.64 -5.37 9.67
C THR A 71 12.12 -6.51 10.54
N GLU A 72 12.44 -6.51 11.84
CA GLU A 72 12.05 -7.58 12.72
C GLU A 72 11.82 -7.16 14.18
N ILE A 73 11.16 -8.02 14.93
CA ILE A 73 11.11 -7.97 16.38
C ILE A 73 12.22 -8.87 16.92
N THR A 74 13.17 -8.28 17.64
CA THR A 74 14.37 -8.97 18.14
C THR A 74 14.17 -9.51 19.54
N ALA A 75 13.34 -8.85 20.36
CA ALA A 75 13.15 -9.19 21.76
C ALA A 75 11.81 -8.69 22.32
N HIS A 76 11.46 -9.20 23.49
CA HIS A 76 10.48 -8.61 24.38
C HIS A 76 11.20 -8.13 25.65
N GLU A 77 10.84 -6.97 26.19
CA GLU A 77 11.51 -6.28 27.31
C GLU A 77 11.64 -7.15 28.58
N ASP A 78 10.68 -8.03 28.82
CA ASP A 78 10.70 -8.96 29.95
C ASP A 78 11.55 -10.24 29.71
N GLY A 79 12.22 -10.34 28.56
CA GLY A 79 13.07 -11.48 28.19
C GLY A 79 12.31 -12.77 27.86
N LYS A 80 10.97 -12.74 27.79
CA LYS A 80 10.20 -13.93 27.40
C LYS A 80 10.41 -14.28 25.94
N LYS A 81 10.15 -15.56 25.64
CA LYS A 81 10.13 -16.06 24.26
C LYS A 81 9.11 -15.27 23.43
N LEU A 82 9.50 -14.88 22.23
CA LEU A 82 8.62 -14.22 21.27
C LEU A 82 7.44 -15.12 20.94
N LYS A 83 6.25 -14.68 21.36
CA LYS A 83 4.96 -15.30 21.03
C LYS A 83 3.93 -14.21 20.86
N LEU A 84 3.30 -14.16 19.68
CA LEU A 84 2.19 -13.23 19.46
C LEU A 84 1.02 -13.63 20.35
N ASN A 85 0.38 -12.61 20.91
CA ASN A 85 -0.82 -12.77 21.71
C ASN A 85 -2.04 -12.63 20.79
N ASP A 86 -2.90 -13.64 20.80
CA ASP A 86 -4.17 -13.74 20.04
C ASP A 86 -5.20 -12.65 20.40
N SER A 87 -4.95 -11.90 21.48
CA SER A 87 -5.74 -10.73 21.84
C SER A 87 -5.24 -9.42 21.21
N THR A 88 -4.10 -9.41 20.51
CA THR A 88 -3.57 -8.20 19.85
C THR A 88 -4.04 -8.10 18.41
N GLY A 89 -4.10 -6.88 17.86
CA GLY A 89 -4.52 -6.68 16.46
C GLY A 89 -3.69 -7.48 15.45
N LEU A 90 -2.37 -7.50 15.61
CA LEU A 90 -1.48 -8.31 14.74
C LEU A 90 -1.63 -9.80 14.99
N GLY A 91 -1.73 -10.23 16.25
CA GLY A 91 -1.97 -11.64 16.58
C GLY A 91 -3.26 -12.17 15.96
N ARG A 92 -4.37 -11.43 16.12
CA ARG A 92 -5.65 -11.76 15.50
C ARG A 92 -5.59 -11.83 13.98
N PHE A 93 -4.86 -10.91 13.36
CA PHE A 93 -4.65 -10.94 11.92
C PHE A 93 -3.90 -12.21 11.49
N VAL A 94 -2.77 -12.52 12.13
CA VAL A 94 -1.96 -13.72 11.82
C VAL A 94 -2.77 -15.00 12.04
N ASP A 95 -3.53 -15.10 13.13
CA ASP A 95 -4.40 -16.25 13.39
C ASP A 95 -5.45 -16.40 12.27
N SER A 96 -6.13 -15.31 11.91
CA SER A 96 -7.11 -15.34 10.81
C SER A 96 -6.48 -15.63 9.44
N LEU A 97 -5.23 -15.22 9.22
CA LEU A 97 -4.48 -15.52 7.99
C LEU A 97 -4.17 -17.02 7.90
N ILE A 98 -3.78 -17.63 9.01
CA ILE A 98 -3.55 -19.08 9.09
C ILE A 98 -4.86 -19.83 8.81
N ASP A 99 -5.97 -19.38 9.40
CA ASP A 99 -7.29 -19.98 9.18
C ASP A 99 -7.77 -19.83 7.71
N ALA A 100 -7.60 -18.64 7.13
CA ALA A 100 -8.04 -18.36 5.76
C ALA A 100 -7.15 -19.02 4.70
N GLY A 101 -5.85 -19.09 4.94
CA GLY A 101 -4.88 -19.62 3.99
C GLY A 101 -4.69 -21.14 4.06
N GLY A 102 -4.91 -21.76 5.23
CA GLY A 102 -4.83 -23.20 5.43
C GLY A 102 -3.58 -23.83 4.80
N ASP A 103 -3.78 -24.95 4.11
CA ASP A 103 -2.72 -25.71 3.43
C ASP A 103 -2.02 -24.90 2.33
N GLU A 104 -2.72 -23.97 1.65
CA GLU A 104 -2.14 -23.16 0.59
C GLU A 104 -1.07 -22.21 1.13
N LEU A 105 -1.39 -21.50 2.21
CA LEU A 105 -0.44 -20.65 2.91
C LEU A 105 0.75 -21.48 3.40
N GLU A 106 0.52 -22.62 4.04
CA GLU A 106 1.61 -23.48 4.51
C GLU A 106 2.56 -23.88 3.37
N ASN A 107 2.03 -24.31 2.23
CA ASN A 107 2.84 -24.67 1.06
C ASN A 107 3.68 -23.49 0.56
N VAL A 108 3.10 -22.30 0.45
CA VAL A 108 3.82 -21.09 0.01
C VAL A 108 4.92 -20.71 1.01
N LEU A 109 4.63 -20.78 2.30
CA LEU A 109 5.58 -20.50 3.37
C LEU A 109 6.74 -21.50 3.37
N VAL A 110 6.48 -22.79 3.15
CA VAL A 110 7.51 -23.82 3.01
C VAL A 110 8.41 -23.54 1.80
N GLU A 111 7.86 -23.20 0.65
CA GLU A 111 8.66 -22.88 -0.54
C GLU A 111 9.50 -21.61 -0.34
N ARG A 112 8.94 -20.57 0.29
CA ARG A 112 9.68 -19.37 0.67
C ARG A 112 10.83 -19.69 1.62
N GLN A 113 10.61 -20.56 2.59
CA GLN A 113 11.65 -21.00 3.51
C GLN A 113 12.76 -21.80 2.80
N LYS A 114 12.40 -22.71 1.86
CA LYS A 114 13.37 -23.44 1.02
C LYS A 114 14.19 -22.50 0.14
N ALA A 115 13.60 -21.42 -0.34
CA ALA A 115 14.29 -20.37 -1.07
C ALA A 115 15.19 -19.47 -0.19
N GLY A 116 15.31 -19.77 1.10
CA GLY A 116 16.14 -19.01 2.05
C GLY A 116 15.46 -17.77 2.64
N GLY A 117 14.17 -17.59 2.38
CA GLY A 117 13.38 -16.50 2.96
C GLY A 117 13.11 -16.71 4.45
N VAL A 118 13.05 -15.61 5.20
CA VAL A 118 12.59 -15.62 6.58
C VAL A 118 11.06 -15.73 6.57
N VAL A 119 10.52 -16.70 7.31
CA VAL A 119 9.07 -16.89 7.45
C VAL A 119 8.75 -16.89 8.94
N SER A 120 8.44 -15.69 9.45
CA SER A 120 8.14 -15.47 10.85
C SER A 120 7.16 -14.30 10.97
N PRO A 121 6.15 -14.36 11.84
CA PRO A 121 5.27 -13.23 12.09
C PRO A 121 5.99 -12.05 12.78
N PHE A 122 7.22 -12.28 13.25
CA PHE A 122 8.10 -11.26 13.80
C PHE A 122 9.04 -10.63 12.77
N HIS A 123 8.93 -10.99 11.49
CA HIS A 123 9.77 -10.43 10.42
C HIS A 123 8.88 -9.92 9.28
N VAL A 124 9.23 -8.77 8.71
CA VAL A 124 8.41 -8.06 7.71
C VAL A 124 8.15 -8.86 6.44
N SER A 125 9.03 -9.79 6.10
CA SER A 125 8.92 -10.68 4.94
C SER A 125 7.67 -11.57 4.91
N LEU A 126 7.07 -11.87 6.07
CA LEU A 126 5.78 -12.57 6.11
C LEU A 126 4.69 -11.69 5.49
N TYR A 127 4.78 -10.38 5.63
CA TYR A 127 3.75 -9.45 5.18
C TYR A 127 4.07 -8.82 3.83
N ASP A 128 5.35 -8.72 3.46
CA ASP A 128 5.76 -8.06 2.22
C ASP A 128 5.20 -8.79 0.98
N GLY A 129 4.35 -8.07 0.24
CA GLY A 129 3.62 -8.56 -0.92
C GLY A 129 2.43 -9.46 -0.60
N LEU A 130 2.03 -9.63 0.66
CA LEU A 130 0.90 -10.49 1.04
C LEU A 130 -0.40 -9.98 0.40
N ASP A 131 -1.04 -10.80 -0.44
CA ASP A 131 -2.31 -10.50 -1.09
C ASP A 131 -3.44 -11.27 -0.38
N VAL A 132 -4.36 -10.53 0.23
CA VAL A 132 -5.42 -11.07 1.07
C VAL A 132 -6.70 -10.25 0.92
N VAL A 133 -7.84 -10.87 1.21
CA VAL A 133 -9.05 -10.13 1.56
C VAL A 133 -9.10 -9.97 3.06
N VAL A 134 -9.31 -8.75 3.54
CA VAL A 134 -9.46 -8.45 4.97
C VAL A 134 -10.81 -7.85 5.27
N GLU A 135 -11.31 -8.08 6.48
CA GLU A 135 -12.48 -7.42 7.04
C GLU A 135 -12.11 -6.66 8.31
N GLY A 136 -12.61 -5.43 8.44
CA GLY A 136 -12.54 -4.68 9.67
C GLY A 136 -13.44 -5.33 10.74
N ARG A 137 -12.85 -5.68 11.88
CA ARG A 137 -13.56 -6.21 13.05
C ARG A 137 -13.40 -5.30 14.24
N GLU A 138 -14.43 -5.29 15.08
CA GLU A 138 -14.47 -4.54 16.31
C GLU A 138 -14.97 -5.42 17.45
N ASN A 139 -14.38 -5.27 18.64
CA ASN A 139 -14.91 -5.83 19.87
C ASN A 139 -14.82 -4.79 20.99
N THR A 140 -15.86 -4.77 21.82
CA THR A 140 -15.88 -3.96 23.04
C THR A 140 -15.48 -4.85 24.22
N PHE A 141 -14.58 -4.36 25.07
CA PHE A 141 -14.13 -5.04 26.26
C PHE A 141 -14.20 -4.12 27.48
N LYS A 142 -14.25 -4.71 28.68
CA LYS A 142 -14.10 -3.96 29.92
C LYS A 142 -12.66 -4.04 30.40
N ALA A 143 -12.03 -2.89 30.56
CA ALA A 143 -10.72 -2.79 31.16
C ALA A 143 -10.78 -3.09 32.67
N ALA A 144 -9.61 -3.33 33.27
CA ALA A 144 -9.49 -3.69 34.68
C ALA A 144 -10.01 -2.60 35.64
N ASP A 145 -10.04 -1.34 35.20
CA ASP A 145 -10.59 -0.20 35.94
C ASP A 145 -12.11 -0.04 35.77
N GLY A 146 -12.76 -0.96 35.05
CA GLY A 146 -14.19 -0.95 34.78
C GLY A 146 -14.60 -0.05 33.61
N SER A 147 -13.67 0.64 32.95
CA SER A 147 -13.96 1.40 31.73
C SER A 147 -14.23 0.46 30.54
N GLU A 148 -15.08 0.90 29.62
CA GLU A 148 -15.30 0.21 28.35
C GLU A 148 -14.29 0.71 27.32
N GLY A 149 -13.55 -0.23 26.72
CA GLY A 149 -12.64 0.00 25.61
C GLY A 149 -13.12 -0.69 24.36
N THR A 150 -12.80 -0.12 23.21
CA THR A 150 -13.09 -0.70 21.90
C THR A 150 -11.78 -1.06 21.23
N GLN A 151 -11.66 -2.30 20.80
CA GLN A 151 -10.54 -2.78 20.00
C GLN A 151 -11.01 -2.98 18.57
N ARG A 152 -10.27 -2.43 17.61
CA ARG A 152 -10.46 -2.67 16.18
C ARG A 152 -9.25 -3.40 15.60
N TRP A 153 -9.47 -4.30 14.65
CA TRP A 153 -8.42 -5.02 13.95
C TRP A 153 -8.89 -5.47 12.57
N PHE A 154 -7.94 -5.80 11.69
CA PHE A 154 -8.24 -6.49 10.44
C PHE A 154 -8.16 -8.00 10.64
N ALA A 155 -9.15 -8.73 10.17
CA ALA A 155 -9.11 -10.18 10.06
C ALA A 155 -8.99 -10.56 8.58
N ALA A 156 -8.02 -11.40 8.23
CA ALA A 156 -7.95 -12.01 6.91
C ALA A 156 -9.10 -13.01 6.75
N THR A 157 -9.79 -12.94 5.61
CA THR A 157 -10.90 -13.84 5.27
C THR A 157 -10.61 -14.69 4.05
N GLU A 158 -9.66 -14.27 3.22
CA GLU A 158 -9.20 -15.01 2.05
C GLU A 158 -7.71 -14.73 1.82
N PHE A 159 -6.98 -15.77 1.43
CA PHE A 159 -5.56 -15.69 1.05
C PHE A 159 -5.45 -15.86 -0.46
N ASN A 160 -4.81 -14.90 -1.13
CA ASN A 160 -4.63 -14.90 -2.58
C ASN A 160 -3.17 -15.13 -3.01
N GLY A 161 -2.27 -15.38 -2.05
CA GLY A 161 -0.85 -15.58 -2.31
C GLY A 161 0.02 -14.36 -1.95
N TYR A 162 1.14 -14.23 -2.68
CA TYR A 162 2.05 -13.11 -2.57
C TYR A 162 2.31 -12.51 -3.95
N GLU A 163 2.39 -11.18 -4.01
CA GLU A 163 2.81 -10.45 -5.20
C GLU A 163 4.22 -10.93 -5.62
N SER A 164 4.34 -11.43 -6.84
CA SER A 164 5.63 -11.78 -7.42
C SER A 164 6.45 -10.51 -7.60
N LYS A 165 7.66 -10.46 -7.02
CA LYS A 165 8.62 -9.35 -7.23
C LYS A 165 8.92 -9.20 -8.72
N GLY A 166 8.17 -8.32 -9.38
CA GLY A 166 8.10 -8.20 -10.84
C GLY A 166 6.93 -7.33 -11.32
N ALA A 167 5.88 -7.15 -10.50
CA ALA A 167 4.89 -6.11 -10.70
C ALA A 167 5.39 -4.78 -10.08
N LYS A 168 5.56 -3.74 -10.90
CA LYS A 168 5.96 -2.40 -10.43
C LYS A 168 4.90 -1.86 -9.45
N PRO A 169 5.29 -1.33 -8.28
CA PRO A 169 4.36 -0.66 -7.40
C PRO A 169 3.83 0.62 -8.04
N ALA A 170 2.51 0.77 -8.07
CA ALA A 170 1.86 2.05 -8.31
C ALA A 170 2.39 3.07 -7.29
N LYS A 171 2.98 4.17 -7.79
CA LYS A 171 3.58 5.23 -6.99
C LYS A 171 2.44 6.07 -6.38
N ALA A 172 1.96 5.66 -5.21
CA ALA A 172 0.95 6.44 -4.50
C ALA A 172 1.52 7.78 -4.04
N ALA A 173 0.82 8.84 -4.43
CA ALA A 173 1.13 10.21 -4.12
C ALA A 173 0.76 10.51 -2.66
N ALA A 174 1.78 10.83 -1.86
CA ALA A 174 1.60 11.48 -0.56
C ALA A 174 0.91 12.84 -0.75
N LYS A 175 -0.41 12.91 -0.54
CA LYS A 175 -1.15 14.18 -0.47
C LYS A 175 -1.74 14.37 0.93
N LYS A 176 -1.18 15.39 1.60
CA LYS A 176 -1.68 15.99 2.85
C LYS A 176 -3.19 16.14 2.82
N SER A 177 -3.82 15.67 3.90
CA SER A 177 -5.21 15.89 4.25
C SER A 177 -5.54 17.38 4.34
N ALA A 178 -6.48 17.82 3.51
CA ALA A 178 -7.27 19.02 3.74
C ALA A 178 -8.75 18.67 3.54
N SER A 179 -9.48 18.69 4.66
CA SER A 179 -10.90 18.42 4.76
C SER A 179 -11.74 19.51 4.08
N LYS A 180 -12.76 19.12 3.27
CA LYS A 180 -14.09 19.78 3.10
C LYS A 180 -14.99 19.05 2.07
N PRO A 181 -16.31 19.35 1.98
CA PRO A 181 -17.36 18.37 2.24
C PRO A 181 -18.06 17.79 1.00
N VAL A 182 -18.72 16.65 1.27
CA VAL A 182 -19.68 15.88 0.47
C VAL A 182 -20.67 16.74 -0.34
N LYS A 183 -20.77 16.45 -1.65
CA LYS A 183 -22.00 16.64 -2.44
C LYS A 183 -22.33 15.37 -3.23
N LYS A 184 -23.57 14.90 -3.02
CA LYS A 184 -24.25 13.80 -3.73
C LYS A 184 -24.54 14.14 -5.21
N ALA A 185 -24.41 13.15 -6.10
CA ALA A 185 -25.31 12.80 -7.24
C ALA A 185 -24.78 11.51 -7.91
N ALA A 186 -25.47 10.36 -7.84
CA ALA A 186 -26.54 9.84 -8.74
C ALA A 186 -26.04 9.07 -10.00
N SER A 187 -26.02 7.73 -9.90
CA SER A 187 -26.36 6.63 -10.84
C SER A 187 -25.98 6.60 -12.36
N LYS A 188 -25.25 5.52 -12.75
CA LYS A 188 -25.22 4.59 -13.97
C LYS A 188 -26.02 4.94 -15.27
N PRO A 189 -25.74 4.38 -16.50
CA PRO A 189 -25.12 3.06 -16.81
C PRO A 189 -24.21 2.85 -18.09
N ALA A 190 -23.35 1.82 -17.97
CA ALA A 190 -22.73 0.84 -18.92
C ALA A 190 -22.71 1.00 -20.48
N ALA A 191 -21.54 0.70 -21.09
CA ALA A 191 -21.35 -0.13 -22.31
C ALA A 191 -19.86 -0.54 -22.52
N LYS A 192 -19.61 -1.65 -23.24
CA LYS A 192 -18.32 -2.29 -23.64
C LYS A 192 -18.36 -2.48 -25.18
N PRO A 193 -17.32 -2.98 -25.89
CA PRO A 193 -15.94 -2.50 -26.18
C PRO A 193 -15.69 -2.16 -27.68
N ALA A 194 -14.57 -1.51 -28.04
CA ALA A 194 -14.02 -1.54 -29.41
C ALA A 194 -12.48 -1.29 -29.45
N GLU A 195 -11.80 -2.00 -30.35
CA GLU A 195 -10.36 -2.05 -30.66
C GLU A 195 -9.89 -0.95 -31.67
N GLU A 196 -8.58 -0.69 -31.66
CA GLU A 196 -7.65 -0.28 -32.75
C GLU A 196 -7.19 1.19 -33.01
N ASN A 197 -5.84 1.28 -33.11
CA ASN A 197 -4.88 2.30 -33.61
C ASN A 197 -4.45 3.50 -32.73
N PRO A 198 -3.14 3.68 -32.41
CA PRO A 198 -2.67 4.66 -31.41
C PRO A 198 -2.23 6.03 -31.96
N THR A 199 -2.55 6.40 -33.21
CA THR A 199 -2.08 7.68 -33.79
C THR A 199 -3.13 8.55 -34.48
N ASP A 200 -4.42 8.18 -34.45
CA ASP A 200 -5.50 9.08 -34.85
C ASP A 200 -6.07 9.79 -33.61
N GLY A 201 -5.56 10.98 -33.29
CA GLY A 201 -6.13 11.82 -32.23
C GLY A 201 -5.18 12.79 -31.53
N VAL A 202 -3.87 12.66 -31.72
CA VAL A 202 -2.88 13.55 -31.10
C VAL A 202 -2.70 14.84 -31.89
N ASN A 203 -2.75 15.96 -31.18
CA ASN A 203 -2.57 17.31 -31.68
C ASN A 203 -1.09 17.56 -31.93
N GLU A 204 -0.73 17.82 -33.19
CA GLU A 204 0.65 18.05 -33.62
C GLU A 204 1.34 19.20 -32.86
N ALA A 205 0.59 20.20 -32.38
CA ALA A 205 1.16 21.28 -31.58
C ALA A 205 1.68 20.80 -30.20
N VAL A 206 1.01 19.81 -29.61
CA VAL A 206 1.41 19.19 -28.34
C VAL A 206 2.61 18.27 -28.59
N VAL A 207 2.62 17.55 -29.71
CA VAL A 207 3.76 16.70 -30.11
C VAL A 207 5.03 17.53 -30.35
N GLU A 208 4.92 18.70 -30.97
CA GLU A 208 6.08 19.58 -31.14
C GLU A 208 6.54 20.21 -29.82
N ALA A 209 5.63 20.50 -28.89
CA ALA A 209 6.00 20.94 -27.54
C ALA A 209 6.77 19.83 -26.79
N ILE A 210 6.36 18.57 -26.92
CA ILE A 210 7.08 17.42 -26.38
C ILE A 210 8.49 17.33 -27.02
N ARG A 211 8.60 17.48 -28.34
CA ARG A 211 9.91 17.50 -29.04
C ARG A 211 10.81 18.64 -28.56
N GLU A 212 10.26 19.82 -28.31
CA GLU A 212 11.04 20.95 -27.79
C GLU A 212 11.57 20.67 -26.38
N VAL A 213 10.76 20.06 -25.51
CA VAL A 213 11.22 19.61 -24.19
C VAL A 213 12.31 18.54 -24.33
N ALA A 214 12.18 17.60 -25.27
CA ALA A 214 13.20 16.59 -25.55
C ALA A 214 14.54 17.22 -25.96
N ARG A 215 14.53 18.21 -26.86
CA ARG A 215 15.76 18.90 -27.32
C ARG A 215 16.46 19.67 -26.20
N ASN A 216 15.71 20.17 -25.21
CA ASN A 216 16.23 20.98 -24.13
C ASN A 216 16.58 20.18 -22.86
N SER A 217 16.28 18.89 -22.83
CA SER A 217 16.51 18.03 -21.66
C SER A 217 17.84 17.31 -21.76
N GLU A 218 18.57 17.20 -20.64
CA GLU A 218 19.90 16.60 -20.60
C GLU A 218 19.87 15.07 -20.53
N ASP A 219 18.77 14.50 -20.02
CA ASP A 219 18.53 13.06 -19.91
C ASP A 219 17.04 12.73 -20.00
N TYR A 220 16.75 11.45 -20.22
CA TYR A 220 15.38 10.96 -20.45
C TYR A 220 14.48 11.19 -19.23
N ASP A 221 15.04 11.09 -18.03
CA ASP A 221 14.30 11.29 -16.78
C ASP A 221 13.87 12.75 -16.62
N THR A 222 14.75 13.69 -17.01
CA THR A 222 14.49 15.14 -17.04
C THR A 222 13.49 15.49 -18.14
N PHE A 223 13.58 14.86 -19.30
CA PHE A 223 12.60 14.98 -20.39
C PHE A 223 11.21 14.56 -19.95
N MET A 224 11.06 13.35 -19.38
CA MET A 224 9.78 12.86 -18.89
C MET A 224 9.24 13.77 -17.79
N ALA A 225 10.06 14.10 -16.78
CA ALA A 225 9.64 14.94 -15.67
C ALA A 225 9.14 16.31 -16.13
N THR A 226 9.80 16.91 -17.14
CA THR A 226 9.41 18.21 -17.69
C THR A 226 8.15 18.10 -18.55
N CYS A 227 8.00 17.04 -19.36
CA CYS A 227 6.77 16.83 -20.15
C CYS A 227 5.53 16.66 -19.25
N TYR A 228 5.63 15.84 -18.19
CA TYR A 228 4.53 15.64 -17.24
C TYR A 228 4.23 16.85 -16.35
N ALA A 229 5.17 17.79 -16.20
CA ALA A 229 4.99 19.00 -15.41
C ALA A 229 4.44 20.17 -16.24
N ASP A 230 4.95 20.36 -17.46
CA ASP A 230 4.75 21.57 -18.23
C ASP A 230 3.75 21.41 -19.39
N ILE A 231 3.46 20.17 -19.82
CA ILE A 231 2.48 19.88 -20.88
C ILE A 231 1.27 19.19 -20.26
N THR A 232 0.17 19.94 -20.12
CA THR A 232 -1.03 19.48 -19.40
C THR A 232 -1.67 18.26 -20.07
N GLU A 233 -1.65 18.23 -21.40
CA GLU A 233 -2.15 17.13 -22.21
C GLU A 233 -1.37 15.83 -21.99
N VAL A 234 -0.07 15.90 -21.68
CA VAL A 234 0.71 14.71 -21.27
C VAL A 234 0.29 14.24 -19.88
N ALA A 235 -0.09 15.13 -18.97
CA ALA A 235 -0.53 14.71 -17.64
C ALA A 235 -1.94 14.08 -17.63
N GLU A 236 -2.78 14.37 -18.63
CA GLU A 236 -4.20 14.04 -18.62
C GLU A 236 -4.65 13.03 -19.69
N ASP A 237 -3.86 12.82 -20.75
CA ASP A 237 -4.25 11.98 -21.90
C ASP A 237 -3.19 10.89 -22.21
N GLU A 238 -3.64 9.64 -22.14
CA GLU A 238 -2.84 8.42 -22.31
C GLU A 238 -2.12 8.35 -23.67
N ALA A 239 -2.65 8.99 -24.72
CA ALA A 239 -2.02 8.98 -26.03
C ALA A 239 -0.73 9.80 -26.07
N TYR A 240 -0.67 10.94 -25.36
CA TYR A 240 0.57 11.72 -25.25
C TYR A 240 1.53 11.14 -24.20
N GLN A 241 1.00 10.49 -23.15
CA GLN A 241 1.82 9.74 -22.20
C GLN A 241 2.59 8.63 -22.90
N ALA A 242 1.92 7.87 -23.78
CA ALA A 242 2.57 6.83 -24.56
C ALA A 242 3.70 7.37 -25.47
N LEU A 243 3.57 8.60 -25.99
CA LEU A 243 4.61 9.26 -26.80
C LEU A 243 5.81 9.73 -25.98
N VAL A 244 5.59 10.12 -24.72
CA VAL A 244 6.63 10.58 -23.78
C VAL A 244 7.33 9.40 -23.11
N ASP A 245 6.61 8.33 -22.81
CA ASP A 245 7.11 7.13 -22.13
C ASP A 245 7.84 6.15 -23.08
N ASP A 246 7.77 6.38 -24.39
CA ASP A 246 8.51 5.60 -25.39
C ASP A 246 10.00 5.99 -25.45
N ALA A 247 10.79 5.26 -24.67
CA ALA A 247 12.25 5.37 -24.62
C ALA A 247 12.98 4.67 -25.78
N SER A 248 12.24 4.09 -26.74
CA SER A 248 12.85 3.40 -27.87
C SER A 248 13.55 4.37 -28.84
N GLU A 249 14.44 3.85 -29.68
CA GLU A 249 15.08 4.64 -30.76
C GLU A 249 14.05 5.23 -31.74
N THR A 250 12.84 4.67 -31.78
CA THR A 250 11.72 5.15 -32.61
C THR A 250 10.82 6.16 -31.90
N GLY A 251 10.94 6.32 -30.58
CA GLY A 251 10.19 7.28 -29.78
C GLY A 251 10.72 8.71 -29.93
N ILE A 252 9.96 9.71 -29.46
CA ILE A 252 10.31 11.14 -29.65
C ILE A 252 11.68 11.47 -29.05
N TRP A 253 11.97 10.94 -27.86
CA TRP A 253 13.28 11.09 -27.23
C TRP A 253 14.41 10.44 -28.05
N GLY A 254 14.22 9.19 -28.47
CA GLY A 254 15.20 8.46 -29.27
C GLY A 254 15.49 9.12 -30.62
N GLN A 255 14.47 9.68 -31.27
CA GLN A 255 14.61 10.43 -32.52
C GLN A 255 15.40 11.73 -32.31
N VAL A 256 15.10 12.49 -31.26
CA VAL A 256 15.77 13.77 -30.97
C VAL A 256 17.22 13.58 -30.53
N CYS A 257 17.52 12.54 -29.77
CA CYS A 257 18.91 12.23 -29.38
C CYS A 257 19.76 11.66 -30.54
N ALA A 258 19.12 11.22 -31.62
CA ALA A 258 19.78 10.71 -32.82
C ALA A 258 20.02 11.79 -33.91
N GLU A 259 19.41 12.97 -33.79
CA GLU A 259 19.62 14.17 -34.64
C GLU A 259 20.87 14.96 -34.23
#